data_AF-A0A7L2Z0B4-F1
#
_entry.id   AF-A0A7L2Z0B4-F1
#
_cell.length_a   1.000
_cell.length_b   1.000
_cell.length_c   1.000
_cell.angle_alpha   90.00
_cell.angle_beta   90.00
_cell.angle_gamma   90.00
#
_symmetry.space_group_name_H-M   'P 1'
#
loop_
_entity.id
_entity.type
_entity.pdbx_description
1 polymer ?
#
loop_
_entity_poly.entity_id
_entity_poly.type
_entity_poly.pdbx_seq_one_letter_code
_entity_poly.pdbx_strand_id
1 'polypeptide(L)'
;IFRKILGKFYFWSPGFGAALPASYMAILIERKSRRGLLTIYMANQATETLFRMAVARGAITPLRHGEVLLFCITAALFMFFFRCKDGLKGFTYSALKFIVGKEEIPTHSFSPEAAFSKIDKKIKHCEKISQPMNILALTKKLMDKVCKHGPRHRCCKHYEDNCISYCIKGFIRMFSIGYLIQCCLRIPSTFRHLFTEPSRLLSLFYNKENFQLGAFLGSFVSIYKGTSCFLRWVRNLDDELHALVAGCLAGISMMFYKSTTISMYLVSKLVE
;
A
#
# COMPACT_ATOMS: atom_id res chain seq x y z
N ILE A 1 1.66 -13.09 -50.15
CA ILE A 1 2.39 -14.38 -50.17
C ILE A 1 1.74 -15.40 -49.21
N PHE A 2 1.64 -15.14 -47.90
CA PHE A 2 0.94 -16.02 -46.94
C PHE A 2 -0.53 -16.35 -47.30
N ARG A 3 -1.28 -15.36 -47.83
CA ARG A 3 -2.66 -15.54 -48.35
C ARG A 3 -2.78 -16.57 -49.48
N LYS A 4 -1.74 -16.71 -50.31
CA LYS A 4 -1.71 -17.65 -51.45
C LYS A 4 -1.34 -19.07 -51.04
N ILE A 5 -0.71 -19.25 -49.87
CA ILE A 5 -0.19 -20.54 -49.39
C ILE A 5 -1.18 -21.23 -48.44
N LEU A 6 -1.89 -20.49 -47.59
CA LEU A 6 -2.72 -21.08 -46.52
C LEU A 6 -4.20 -21.28 -46.88
N GLY A 7 -4.68 -20.75 -48.01
CA GLY A 7 -6.04 -20.95 -48.53
C GLY A 7 -7.20 -20.39 -47.69
N LYS A 8 -7.03 -20.20 -46.38
CA LYS A 8 -8.01 -19.64 -45.42
C LYS A 8 -7.34 -18.71 -44.41
N PHE A 9 -8.10 -17.75 -43.88
CA PHE A 9 -7.67 -16.93 -42.75
C PHE A 9 -7.81 -17.75 -41.45
N TYR A 10 -6.69 -18.25 -40.94
CA TYR A 10 -6.61 -18.72 -39.56
C TYR A 10 -6.28 -17.52 -38.66
N PHE A 11 -6.97 -17.37 -37.53
CA PHE A 11 -6.75 -16.26 -36.58
C PHE A 11 -5.27 -16.09 -36.17
N TRP A 12 -4.51 -17.19 -36.24
CA TRP A 12 -3.09 -17.27 -35.95
C TRP A 12 -2.16 -16.60 -36.96
N SER A 13 -2.50 -16.55 -38.26
CA SER A 13 -1.54 -16.20 -39.31
C SER A 13 -1.38 -14.71 -39.62
N PRO A 14 -2.41 -13.85 -39.61
CA PRO A 14 -2.24 -12.42 -39.91
C PRO A 14 -1.90 -11.59 -38.67
N GLY A 15 -2.40 -12.00 -37.49
CA GLY A 15 -2.25 -11.26 -36.23
C GLY A 15 -1.09 -11.80 -35.39
N PHE A 16 -1.29 -12.96 -34.78
CA PHE A 16 -0.36 -13.51 -33.78
C PHE A 16 1.03 -13.82 -34.35
N GLY A 17 1.10 -14.44 -35.53
CA GLY A 17 2.37 -14.83 -36.16
C GLY A 17 3.28 -13.66 -36.56
N ALA A 18 2.71 -12.50 -36.93
CA ALA A 18 3.49 -11.31 -37.28
C ALA A 18 3.73 -10.40 -36.06
N ALA A 19 2.75 -10.31 -35.15
CA ALA A 19 2.82 -9.43 -33.97
C ALA A 19 3.80 -9.93 -32.91
N LEU A 20 3.92 -11.24 -32.68
CA LEU A 20 4.87 -11.80 -31.71
C LEU A 20 6.34 -11.48 -32.04
N PRO A 21 6.86 -11.76 -33.25
CA PRO A 21 8.25 -11.42 -33.57
C PRO A 21 8.46 -9.90 -33.62
N ALA A 22 7.49 -9.12 -34.13
CA ALA A 22 7.59 -7.67 -34.15
C ALA A 22 7.64 -7.06 -32.73
N SER A 23 6.79 -7.52 -31.82
CA SER A 23 6.80 -7.08 -30.41
C SER A 23 8.06 -7.50 -29.66
N TYR A 24 8.57 -8.71 -29.93
CA TYR A 24 9.84 -9.17 -29.37
C TYR A 24 11.02 -8.31 -29.85
N MET A 25 11.09 -7.99 -31.15
CA MET A 25 12.10 -7.07 -31.69
C MET A 25 11.97 -5.66 -31.11
N ALA A 26 10.76 -5.14 -30.93
CA ALA A 26 10.53 -3.83 -30.30
C ALA A 26 11.05 -3.77 -28.86
N ILE A 27 10.87 -4.83 -28.06
CA ILE A 27 11.41 -4.90 -26.69
C ILE A 27 12.94 -4.92 -26.68
N LEU A 28 13.57 -5.55 -27.67
CA LEU A 28 15.03 -5.60 -27.79
C LEU A 28 15.65 -4.25 -28.18
N ILE A 29 14.88 -3.36 -28.83
CA ILE A 29 15.32 -1.97 -29.14
C ILE A 29 15.33 -1.11 -27.87
N GLU A 30 14.41 -1.35 -26.92
CA GLU A 30 14.32 -0.55 -25.70
C GLU A 30 15.54 -0.77 -24.77
N ARG A 31 15.91 0.24 -23.98
CA ARG A 31 17.04 0.16 -23.04
C ARG A 31 16.81 -0.93 -21.98
N LYS A 32 17.81 -1.79 -21.69
CA LYS A 32 17.71 -2.92 -20.74
C LYS A 32 17.08 -2.56 -19.39
N SER A 33 17.38 -1.37 -18.84
CA SER A 33 16.83 -0.89 -17.56
C SER A 33 15.32 -0.65 -17.57
N ARG A 34 14.72 -0.30 -18.72
CA ARG A 34 13.27 0.02 -18.83
C ARG A 34 12.41 -1.18 -19.20
N ARG A 35 13.03 -2.24 -19.75
CA ARG A 35 12.32 -3.43 -20.24
C ARG A 35 11.44 -4.07 -19.17
N GLY A 36 11.95 -4.24 -17.95
CA GLY A 36 11.18 -4.83 -16.84
C GLY A 36 9.90 -4.04 -16.52
N LEU A 37 10.00 -2.72 -16.37
CA LEU A 37 8.84 -1.87 -16.09
C LEU A 37 7.83 -1.88 -17.25
N LEU A 38 8.31 -1.84 -18.49
CA LEU A 38 7.48 -1.88 -19.69
C LEU A 38 6.75 -3.22 -19.82
N THR A 39 7.42 -4.35 -19.57
CA THR A 39 6.82 -5.69 -19.60
C THR A 39 5.68 -5.80 -18.60
N ILE A 40 5.87 -5.32 -17.37
CA ILE A 40 4.82 -5.34 -16.34
C ILE A 40 3.63 -4.47 -16.75
N TYR A 41 3.89 -3.29 -17.29
CA TYR A 41 2.84 -2.40 -17.79
C TYR A 41 2.05 -3.04 -18.93
N MET A 42 2.73 -3.62 -19.93
CA MET A 42 2.10 -4.32 -21.06
C MET A 42 1.34 -5.57 -20.61
N ALA A 43 1.86 -6.33 -19.64
CA ALA A 43 1.17 -7.49 -19.07
C ALA A 43 -0.13 -7.08 -18.36
N ASN A 44 -0.12 -5.98 -17.60
CA ASN A 44 -1.33 -5.43 -16.98
C ASN A 44 -2.36 -5.03 -18.04
N GLN A 45 -1.93 -4.29 -19.08
CA GLN A 45 -2.80 -3.86 -20.16
C GLN A 45 -3.38 -5.05 -20.95
N ALA A 46 -2.58 -6.08 -21.19
CA ALA A 46 -3.02 -7.30 -21.85
C ALA A 46 -4.05 -8.07 -21.00
N THR A 47 -3.83 -8.19 -19.70
CA THR A 47 -4.75 -8.83 -18.75
C THR A 47 -6.09 -8.09 -18.71
N GLU A 48 -6.08 -6.76 -18.66
CA GLU A 48 -7.29 -5.95 -18.73
C GLU A 48 -8.05 -6.16 -20.05
N THR A 49 -7.32 -6.21 -21.17
CA THR A 49 -7.92 -6.44 -22.49
C THR A 49 -8.54 -7.83 -22.58
N LEU A 50 -7.85 -8.86 -22.09
CA LEU A 50 -8.37 -10.22 -22.00
C LEU A 50 -9.63 -10.29 -21.14
N PHE A 51 -9.63 -9.64 -19.98
CA PHE A 51 -10.80 -9.57 -19.10
C PHE A 51 -12.00 -8.90 -19.80
N ARG A 52 -11.79 -7.73 -20.44
CA ARG A 52 -12.85 -7.03 -21.20
C ARG A 52 -13.39 -7.89 -22.35
N MET A 53 -12.52 -8.60 -23.07
CA MET A 53 -12.94 -9.53 -24.12
C MET A 53 -13.74 -10.72 -23.56
N ALA A 54 -13.34 -11.27 -22.41
CA ALA A 54 -14.07 -12.35 -21.75
C ALA A 54 -15.46 -11.91 -21.26
N VAL A 55 -15.58 -10.69 -20.72
CA VAL A 55 -16.85 -10.08 -20.34
C VAL A 55 -17.74 -9.84 -21.57
N ALA A 56 -17.20 -9.30 -22.66
CA ALA A 56 -17.94 -9.07 -23.89
C ALA A 56 -18.48 -10.36 -24.53
N ARG A 57 -17.79 -11.49 -24.33
CA ARG A 57 -18.20 -12.82 -24.77
C ARG A 57 -19.17 -13.53 -23.81
N GLY A 58 -19.54 -12.89 -22.70
CA GLY A 58 -20.40 -13.49 -21.67
C GLY A 58 -19.73 -14.64 -20.88
N ALA A 59 -18.42 -14.83 -21.02
CA ALA A 59 -17.70 -15.89 -20.32
C ALA A 59 -17.46 -15.58 -18.84
N ILE A 60 -17.38 -14.29 -18.47
CA ILE A 60 -17.14 -13.82 -17.11
C ILE A 60 -18.09 -12.66 -16.81
N THR A 61 -18.78 -12.71 -15.67
CA THR A 61 -19.58 -11.59 -15.18
C THR A 61 -18.71 -10.62 -14.39
N PRO A 62 -18.76 -9.29 -14.65
CA PRO A 62 -17.96 -8.33 -13.92
C PRO A 62 -18.40 -8.24 -12.45
N LEU A 63 -17.46 -8.49 -11.52
CA LEU A 63 -17.69 -8.38 -10.09
C LEU A 63 -17.67 -6.90 -9.66
N ARG A 64 -18.71 -6.45 -8.95
CA ARG A 64 -18.72 -5.12 -8.32
C ARG A 64 -17.58 -5.02 -7.30
N HIS A 65 -16.77 -3.97 -7.40
CA HIS A 65 -15.59 -3.75 -6.55
C HIS A 65 -14.52 -4.86 -6.65
N GLY A 66 -14.44 -5.57 -7.78
CA GLY A 66 -13.45 -6.62 -7.99
C GLY A 66 -12.01 -6.16 -7.72
N GLU A 67 -11.67 -4.91 -8.04
CA GLU A 67 -10.37 -4.30 -7.76
C GLU A 67 -9.98 -4.27 -6.26
N VAL A 68 -10.98 -4.14 -5.37
CA VAL A 68 -10.80 -4.10 -3.93
C VAL A 68 -10.56 -5.51 -3.41
N LEU A 69 -11.36 -6.48 -3.84
CA LEU A 69 -11.15 -7.90 -3.52
C LEU A 69 -9.76 -8.36 -3.95
N LEU A 70 -9.39 -7.99 -5.17
CA LEU A 70 -8.11 -8.33 -5.78
C LEU A 70 -6.96 -7.70 -5.00
N PHE A 71 -7.11 -6.44 -4.58
CA PHE A 71 -6.16 -5.79 -3.67
C PHE A 71 -6.11 -6.44 -2.29
N CYS A 72 -7.22 -6.88 -1.69
CA CYS A 72 -7.24 -7.56 -0.39
C CYS A 72 -6.42 -8.85 -0.42
N ILE A 73 -6.60 -9.68 -1.45
CA ILE A 73 -5.85 -10.93 -1.62
C ILE A 73 -4.35 -10.63 -1.78
N THR A 74 -4.02 -9.68 -2.65
CA THR A 74 -2.64 -9.27 -2.90
C THR A 74 -1.97 -8.66 -1.67
N ALA A 75 -2.67 -7.81 -0.93
CA ALA A 75 -2.19 -7.21 0.31
C ALA A 75 -1.96 -8.27 1.40
N ALA A 76 -2.86 -9.26 1.52
CA ALA A 76 -2.68 -10.39 2.43
C ALA A 76 -1.38 -11.14 2.13
N LEU A 77 -1.15 -11.49 0.86
CA LEU A 77 0.04 -12.22 0.44
C LEU A 77 1.32 -11.39 0.60
N PHE A 78 1.30 -10.10 0.24
CA PHE A 78 2.45 -9.22 0.47
C PHE A 78 2.81 -9.12 1.94
N MET A 79 1.83 -8.97 2.82
CA MET A 79 2.08 -8.87 4.27
C MET A 79 2.54 -10.19 4.87
N PHE A 80 2.00 -11.31 4.39
CA PHE A 80 2.46 -12.65 4.76
C PHE A 80 3.93 -12.84 4.38
N PHE A 81 4.29 -12.63 3.11
CA PHE A 81 5.68 -12.77 2.65
C PHE A 81 6.63 -11.72 3.24
N PHE A 82 6.12 -10.54 3.63
CA PHE A 82 6.90 -9.55 4.36
C PHE A 82 7.30 -10.04 5.76
N ARG A 83 6.48 -10.89 6.38
CA ARG A 83 6.81 -11.56 7.64
C ARG A 83 7.52 -12.89 7.46
N CYS A 84 7.40 -13.58 6.33
CA CYS A 84 8.22 -14.76 6.09
C CYS A 84 9.71 -14.39 5.96
N LYS A 85 10.59 -15.18 6.57
CA LYS A 85 12.04 -15.02 6.41
C LYS A 85 12.43 -15.12 4.93
N ASP A 86 13.13 -14.11 4.40
CA ASP A 86 13.56 -14.00 3.00
C ASP A 86 12.43 -14.02 1.94
N GLY A 87 11.17 -13.79 2.34
CA GLY A 87 10.01 -13.88 1.44
C GLY A 87 9.91 -12.76 0.41
N LEU A 88 10.37 -11.54 0.75
CA LEU A 88 10.40 -10.39 -0.17
C LEU A 88 11.82 -9.83 -0.32
N LYS A 89 12.21 -9.51 -1.55
CA LYS A 89 13.52 -8.92 -1.88
C LYS A 89 13.37 -7.58 -2.61
N GLY A 90 14.44 -6.77 -2.57
CA GLY A 90 14.55 -5.55 -3.37
C GLY A 90 13.65 -4.39 -2.93
N PHE A 91 13.14 -3.64 -3.90
CA PHE A 91 12.38 -2.40 -3.68
C PHE A 91 11.09 -2.62 -2.90
N THR A 92 10.36 -3.71 -3.18
CA THR A 92 9.07 -4.00 -2.53
C THR A 92 9.23 -4.20 -1.01
N TYR A 93 10.28 -4.90 -0.58
CA TYR A 93 10.60 -5.04 0.84
C TYR A 93 10.89 -3.68 1.50
N SER A 94 11.70 -2.83 0.85
CA SER A 94 12.02 -1.50 1.36
C SER A 94 10.79 -0.60 1.46
N ALA A 95 9.93 -0.64 0.45
CA ALA A 95 8.69 0.13 0.41
C ALA A 95 7.72 -0.32 1.51
N LEU A 96 7.49 -1.62 1.68
CA LEU A 96 6.63 -2.14 2.76
C LEU A 96 7.22 -1.87 4.14
N LYS A 97 8.54 -1.98 4.31
CA LYS A 97 9.24 -1.60 5.54
C LYS A 97 9.08 -0.11 5.86
N PHE A 98 9.06 0.76 4.85
CA PHE A 98 8.81 2.18 5.02
C PHE A 98 7.36 2.45 5.42
N ILE A 99 6.40 1.80 4.76
CA ILE A 99 4.95 1.97 4.96
C ILE A 99 4.50 1.44 6.33
N VAL A 100 4.84 0.19 6.63
CA VAL A 100 4.39 -0.53 7.82
C VAL A 100 5.28 -0.22 9.03
N GLY A 101 6.60 -0.20 8.81
CA GLY A 101 7.59 0.05 9.87
C GLY A 101 8.39 -1.20 10.23
N LYS A 102 9.52 -0.97 10.90
CA LYS A 102 10.52 -1.99 11.23
C LYS A 102 10.07 -2.99 12.30
N GLU A 103 9.07 -2.61 13.10
CA GLU A 103 8.60 -3.40 14.24
C GLU A 103 7.80 -4.64 13.83
N GLU A 104 7.38 -4.72 12.57
CA GLU A 104 6.58 -5.83 12.06
C GLU A 104 7.42 -6.95 11.43
N ILE A 105 8.75 -6.80 11.42
CA ILE A 105 9.71 -7.79 10.92
C ILE A 105 9.92 -8.88 11.99
N PRO A 106 10.05 -10.16 11.62
CA PRO A 106 10.41 -11.21 12.58
C PRO A 106 11.80 -10.91 13.14
N THR A 107 11.88 -10.69 14.45
CA THR A 107 13.16 -10.58 15.16
C THR A 107 13.27 -11.82 16.02
N HIS A 108 13.91 -12.88 15.52
CA HIS A 108 14.07 -14.13 16.25
C HIS A 108 15.27 -14.10 17.23
N SER A 109 15.81 -12.92 17.56
CA SER A 109 17.11 -12.81 18.23
C SER A 109 17.30 -11.60 19.14
N PHE A 110 16.25 -11.09 19.78
CA PHE A 110 16.42 -10.17 20.91
C PHE A 110 15.55 -10.59 22.09
N SER A 111 16.20 -11.07 23.14
CA SER A 111 15.58 -11.40 24.42
C SER A 111 14.81 -10.17 24.96
N PRO A 112 13.48 -10.28 25.16
CA PRO A 112 12.63 -9.15 25.58
C PRO A 112 12.81 -8.77 27.06
N GLU A 113 13.52 -9.57 27.86
CA GLU A 113 13.60 -9.41 29.32
C GLU A 113 14.62 -8.35 29.77
N ALA A 114 15.71 -8.15 29.02
CA ALA A 114 16.77 -7.23 29.41
C ALA A 114 16.46 -5.74 29.11
N ALA A 115 15.52 -5.46 28.19
CA ALA A 115 15.14 -4.10 27.80
C ALA A 115 14.01 -3.53 28.70
N PHE A 116 13.12 -4.38 29.20
CA PHE A 116 12.00 -3.98 30.06
C PHE A 116 12.49 -3.41 31.42
N SER A 117 13.54 -4.02 31.98
CA SER A 117 14.11 -3.64 33.30
C SER A 117 14.86 -2.29 33.29
N LYS A 118 15.44 -1.89 32.15
CA LYS A 118 16.29 -0.68 32.08
C LYS A 118 15.51 0.62 31.91
N ILE A 119 14.25 0.57 31.44
CA ILE A 119 13.52 1.78 31.01
C ILE A 119 12.56 2.31 32.09
N ASP A 120 12.12 1.49 33.04
CA ASP A 120 11.28 1.93 34.16
C ASP A 120 11.94 3.05 34.99
N LYS A 121 13.28 3.11 35.00
CA LYS A 121 14.06 4.18 35.63
C LYS A 121 14.12 5.49 34.83
N LYS A 122 13.88 5.50 33.52
CA LYS A 122 14.11 6.67 32.65
C LYS A 122 12.85 7.52 32.41
N ILE A 123 11.65 7.00 32.71
CA ILE A 123 10.36 7.70 32.50
C ILE A 123 10.16 8.87 33.49
N LYS A 124 10.98 9.01 34.54
CA LYS A 124 10.86 10.10 35.52
C LYS A 124 11.32 11.49 35.04
N HIS A 125 11.89 11.67 33.84
CA HIS A 125 12.38 12.99 33.39
C HIS A 125 11.59 13.59 32.21
N CYS A 126 10.54 14.34 32.56
CA CYS A 126 9.93 15.51 31.86
C CYS A 126 10.92 16.35 31.03
N GLU A 127 10.56 17.22 30.08
CA GLU A 127 9.38 17.65 29.32
C GLU A 127 9.87 18.87 28.50
N LYS A 128 9.29 19.16 27.31
CA LYS A 128 8.80 20.49 26.88
C LYS A 128 8.59 20.55 25.35
N ILE A 129 7.45 21.12 24.92
CA ILE A 129 7.34 22.32 24.06
C ILE A 129 5.85 22.63 23.71
N SER A 130 5.44 23.83 24.15
CA SER A 130 4.51 24.90 23.68
C SER A 130 3.27 24.67 22.78
N GLN A 131 2.25 25.53 22.98
CA GLN A 131 0.82 25.53 22.53
C GLN A 131 0.53 26.34 21.23
N PRO A 132 -0.70 26.22 20.61
CA PRO A 132 -1.88 27.06 20.94
C PRO A 132 -3.26 26.32 21.02
N MET A 133 -4.30 27.00 21.56
CA MET A 133 -5.70 26.59 21.90
C MET A 133 -6.66 26.49 20.65
N ASN A 134 -7.89 25.94 20.60
CA ASN A 134 -8.91 25.57 21.60
C ASN A 134 -9.83 24.36 21.22
N ILE A 135 -9.59 23.63 20.12
CA ILE A 135 -10.20 22.28 19.85
C ILE A 135 -9.12 21.19 19.95
N LEU A 136 -7.91 21.58 19.55
CA LEU A 136 -6.68 20.83 19.72
C LEU A 136 -6.41 20.44 21.17
N ALA A 137 -6.83 21.24 22.17
CA ALA A 137 -6.61 20.93 23.58
C ALA A 137 -7.51 19.79 24.10
N LEU A 138 -8.73 19.66 23.57
CA LEU A 138 -9.66 18.58 23.93
C LEU A 138 -9.25 17.27 23.24
N THR A 139 -8.93 17.34 21.95
CA THR A 139 -8.42 16.18 21.20
C THR A 139 -7.04 15.74 21.72
N LYS A 140 -6.17 16.68 22.11
CA LYS A 140 -4.89 16.39 22.76
C LYS A 140 -5.06 15.84 24.17
N LYS A 141 -6.03 16.31 24.99
CA LYS A 141 -6.34 15.69 26.29
C LYS A 141 -6.86 14.25 26.16
N LEU A 142 -7.71 13.98 25.16
CA LEU A 142 -8.21 12.63 24.87
C LEU A 142 -7.09 11.74 24.30
N MET A 143 -6.30 12.25 23.36
CA MET A 143 -5.10 11.58 22.86
C MET A 143 -4.11 11.31 23.99
N ASP A 144 -3.84 12.27 24.87
CA ASP A 144 -2.87 12.11 25.96
C ASP A 144 -3.37 11.10 27.00
N LYS A 145 -4.67 11.04 27.30
CA LYS A 145 -5.24 9.98 28.16
C LYS A 145 -5.11 8.59 27.53
N VAL A 146 -5.43 8.45 26.24
CA VAL A 146 -5.38 7.18 25.50
C VAL A 146 -3.93 6.75 25.18
N CYS A 147 -3.03 7.70 24.91
CA CYS A 147 -1.60 7.46 24.66
C CYS A 147 -0.78 7.26 25.94
N LYS A 148 -1.23 7.73 27.11
CA LYS A 148 -0.52 7.48 28.39
C LYS A 148 -1.04 6.26 29.15
N HIS A 149 -2.32 5.91 29.03
CA HIS A 149 -2.95 4.78 29.76
C HIS A 149 -3.53 3.69 28.86
N GLY A 150 -3.18 3.69 27.58
CA GLY A 150 -3.68 2.72 26.60
C GLY A 150 -3.18 1.29 26.84
N PRO A 151 -3.91 0.28 26.31
CA PRO A 151 -3.55 -1.12 26.45
C PRO A 151 -2.18 -1.41 25.81
N ARG A 152 -1.35 -2.15 26.54
CA ARG A 152 -0.06 -2.69 26.09
C ARG A 152 -0.11 -4.20 26.14
N HIS A 153 0.59 -4.85 25.23
CA HIS A 153 0.71 -6.31 25.19
C HIS A 153 2.15 -6.74 25.13
N ARG A 154 2.49 -7.82 25.84
CA ARG A 154 3.86 -8.37 25.86
C ARG A 154 4.31 -8.90 24.50
N CYS A 155 3.38 -9.43 23.69
CA CYS A 155 3.70 -9.95 22.35
C CYS A 155 3.81 -8.85 21.27
N CYS A 156 3.52 -7.58 21.61
CA CYS A 156 3.67 -6.47 20.68
C CYS A 156 5.08 -5.89 20.73
N LYS A 157 5.69 -5.70 19.55
CA LYS A 157 7.07 -5.22 19.38
C LYS A 157 7.25 -3.69 19.52
N HIS A 158 6.17 -2.96 19.80
CA HIS A 158 6.19 -1.51 20.02
C HIS A 158 6.43 -1.19 21.51
N TYR A 159 7.69 -1.30 21.95
CA TYR A 159 8.03 -1.19 23.38
C TYR A 159 7.84 0.22 23.97
N GLU A 160 7.95 1.27 23.16
CA GLU A 160 7.84 2.66 23.64
C GLU A 160 6.42 3.22 23.53
N ASP A 161 5.61 2.72 22.59
CA ASP A 161 4.29 3.24 22.25
C ASP A 161 3.17 2.28 22.72
N ASN A 162 2.00 2.82 23.13
CA ASN A 162 0.80 2.00 23.34
C ASN A 162 0.26 1.48 22.01
N CYS A 163 -0.48 0.36 21.99
CA CYS A 163 -1.05 -0.21 20.76
C CYS A 163 -1.84 0.83 19.95
N ILE A 164 -2.63 1.65 20.65
CA ILE A 164 -3.45 2.71 20.04
C ILE A 164 -2.58 3.86 19.52
N SER A 165 -1.60 4.30 20.31
CA SER A 165 -0.62 5.32 19.89
C SER A 165 0.12 4.88 18.62
N TYR A 166 0.53 3.61 18.58
CA TYR A 166 1.21 3.00 17.44
C TYR A 166 0.36 3.04 16.16
N CYS A 167 -0.94 2.74 16.28
CA CYS A 167 -1.89 2.79 15.16
C CYS A 167 -2.15 4.22 14.68
N ILE A 168 -2.34 5.17 15.60
CA ILE A 168 -2.62 6.58 15.28
C ILE A 168 -1.38 7.25 14.66
N LYS A 169 -0.19 7.03 15.24
CA LYS A 169 1.09 7.54 14.72
C LYS A 169 1.37 7.01 13.32
N GLY A 170 1.09 5.71 13.09
CA GLY A 170 1.15 5.10 11.77
C GLY A 170 0.19 5.76 10.77
N PHE A 171 -1.07 5.95 11.17
CA PHE A 171 -2.09 6.62 10.36
C PHE A 171 -1.65 8.02 9.96
N ILE A 172 -1.32 8.90 10.92
CA ILE A 172 -0.98 10.30 10.68
C ILE A 172 0.25 10.40 9.77
N ARG A 173 1.29 9.59 10.01
CA ARG A 173 2.50 9.60 9.18
C ARG A 173 2.20 9.26 7.73
N MET A 174 1.48 8.17 7.48
CA MET A 174 1.23 7.68 6.12
C MET A 174 0.16 8.48 5.40
N PHE A 175 -0.83 8.99 6.13
CA PHE A 175 -1.80 9.95 5.64
C PHE A 175 -1.13 11.22 5.14
N SER A 176 -0.23 11.82 5.94
CA SER A 176 0.50 13.02 5.56
C SER A 176 1.39 12.81 4.34
N ILE A 177 2.07 11.66 4.23
CA ILE A 177 2.88 11.32 3.06
C ILE A 177 2.01 11.18 1.81
N GLY A 178 0.90 10.45 1.89
CA GLY A 178 -0.03 10.27 0.77
C GLY A 178 -0.64 11.58 0.30
N TYR A 179 -1.03 12.44 1.24
CA TYR A 179 -1.53 13.78 0.95
C TYR A 179 -0.47 14.66 0.27
N LEU A 180 0.77 14.64 0.78
CA LEU A 180 1.88 15.40 0.21
C LEU A 180 2.19 14.96 -1.22
N ILE A 181 2.23 13.65 -1.49
CA ILE A 181 2.45 13.10 -2.84
C ILE A 181 1.39 13.62 -3.80
N GLN A 182 0.10 13.56 -3.42
CA GLN A 182 -0.96 14.02 -4.31
C GLN A 182 -0.88 15.53 -4.58
N CYS A 183 -0.54 16.32 -3.55
CA CYS A 183 -0.30 17.74 -3.70
C CYS A 183 0.86 17.99 -4.69
N CYS A 184 2.01 17.33 -4.50
CA CYS A 184 3.17 17.46 -5.37
C CYS A 184 2.91 17.03 -6.82
N LEU A 185 2.05 16.05 -7.07
CA LEU A 185 1.71 15.64 -8.43
C LEU A 185 0.80 16.66 -9.15
N ARG A 186 -0.08 17.34 -8.42
CA ARG A 186 -1.04 18.29 -9.01
C ARG A 186 -0.50 19.71 -9.16
N ILE A 187 0.31 20.18 -8.22
CA ILE A 187 0.84 21.55 -8.21
C ILE A 187 1.56 21.90 -9.53
N PRO A 188 2.48 21.08 -10.10
CA PRO A 188 3.20 21.43 -11.33
C PRO A 188 2.28 21.59 -12.54
N SER A 189 1.26 20.74 -12.65
CA SER A 189 0.30 20.78 -13.77
C SER A 189 -0.54 22.05 -13.79
N THR A 190 -0.80 22.63 -12.62
CA THR A 190 -1.60 23.85 -12.43
C THR A 190 -0.72 25.08 -12.16
N PHE A 191 0.61 24.93 -12.11
CA PHE A 191 1.56 25.98 -11.70
C PHE A 191 1.48 27.22 -12.59
N ARG A 192 1.21 27.04 -13.89
CA ARG A 192 0.99 28.17 -14.82
C ARG A 192 -0.22 29.02 -14.48
N HIS A 193 -1.28 28.41 -13.93
CA HIS A 193 -2.51 29.11 -13.52
C HIS A 193 -2.43 29.62 -12.06
N LEU A 194 -1.44 29.14 -11.30
CA LEU A 194 -1.20 29.46 -9.90
C LEU A 194 -0.73 30.91 -9.71
N PHE A 195 0.06 31.41 -10.66
CA PHE A 195 0.56 32.79 -10.64
C PHE A 195 -0.52 33.82 -10.95
N THR A 196 -1.57 33.44 -11.68
CA THR A 196 -2.66 34.33 -12.08
C THR A 196 -3.80 34.37 -11.07
N GLU A 197 -4.09 33.29 -10.33
CA GLU A 197 -5.17 33.24 -9.33
C GLU A 197 -4.79 32.44 -8.05
N PRO A 198 -4.19 33.09 -7.03
CA PRO A 198 -3.76 32.41 -5.79
C PRO A 198 -4.92 31.98 -4.88
N SER A 199 -6.13 32.52 -5.06
CA SER A 199 -7.31 32.17 -4.27
C SER A 199 -7.84 30.75 -4.58
N ARG A 200 -7.64 30.26 -5.82
CA ARG A 200 -7.98 28.88 -6.21
C ARG A 200 -7.01 27.82 -5.67
N LEU A 201 -5.89 28.25 -5.13
CA LEU A 201 -4.87 27.38 -4.55
C LEU A 201 -5.42 26.65 -3.32
N LEU A 202 -6.10 27.37 -2.43
CA LEU A 202 -6.66 26.79 -1.20
C LEU A 202 -7.77 25.78 -1.51
N SER A 203 -8.60 26.04 -2.51
CA SER A 203 -9.63 25.11 -2.97
C SER A 203 -9.04 23.91 -3.73
N LEU A 204 -7.89 24.06 -4.40
CA LEU A 204 -7.15 22.95 -5.02
C LEU A 204 -6.56 22.00 -3.97
N PHE A 205 -6.01 22.53 -2.88
CA PHE A 205 -5.51 21.70 -1.76
C PHE A 205 -6.65 20.95 -1.07
N TYR A 206 -7.78 21.64 -0.86
CA TYR A 206 -9.00 21.05 -0.29
C TYR A 206 -9.86 20.30 -1.31
N ASN A 207 -9.25 19.69 -2.33
CA ASN A 207 -9.97 18.81 -3.23
C ASN A 207 -10.06 17.40 -2.63
N LYS A 208 -11.26 16.79 -2.67
CA LYS A 208 -11.53 15.44 -2.13
C LYS A 208 -10.57 14.39 -2.68
N GLU A 209 -10.12 14.56 -3.92
CA GLU A 209 -9.18 13.64 -4.59
C GLU A 209 -7.77 13.67 -3.99
N ASN A 210 -7.35 14.78 -3.35
CA ASN A 210 -6.09 14.86 -2.61
C ASN A 210 -6.12 14.06 -1.31
N PHE A 211 -7.30 13.96 -0.73
CA PHE A 211 -7.51 13.23 0.51
C PHE A 211 -7.58 11.72 0.29
N GLN A 212 -8.05 11.26 -0.87
CA GLN A 212 -8.28 9.82 -1.12
C GLN A 212 -7.02 8.97 -1.00
N LEU A 213 -5.89 9.40 -1.58
CA LEU A 213 -4.62 8.66 -1.49
C LEU A 213 -4.08 8.62 -0.04
N GLY A 214 -4.14 9.76 0.65
CA GLY A 214 -3.77 9.85 2.07
C GLY A 214 -4.66 8.95 2.94
N ALA A 215 -5.97 8.99 2.74
CA ALA A 215 -6.94 8.17 3.46
C ALA A 215 -6.69 6.67 3.22
N PHE A 216 -6.42 6.27 1.98
CA PHE A 216 -6.04 4.91 1.63
C PHE A 216 -4.78 4.45 2.37
N LEU A 217 -3.66 5.17 2.26
CA LEU A 217 -2.38 4.77 2.88
C LEU A 217 -2.44 4.82 4.41
N GLY A 218 -3.04 5.85 4.97
CA GLY A 218 -3.21 6.01 6.41
C GLY A 218 -4.07 4.89 7.00
N SER A 219 -5.25 4.64 6.42
CA SER A 219 -6.17 3.60 6.90
C SER A 219 -5.59 2.20 6.70
N PHE A 220 -4.93 1.92 5.57
CA PHE A 220 -4.24 0.65 5.32
C PHE A 220 -3.28 0.30 6.46
N VAL A 221 -2.39 1.24 6.82
CA VAL A 221 -1.40 1.03 7.87
C VAL A 221 -2.03 0.94 9.26
N SER A 222 -3.03 1.77 9.54
CA SER A 222 -3.73 1.73 10.83
C SER A 222 -4.48 0.42 11.03
N ILE A 223 -5.24 -0.04 10.02
CA ILE A 223 -5.98 -1.30 10.06
C ILE A 223 -5.02 -2.48 10.18
N TYR A 224 -3.93 -2.50 9.40
CA TYR A 224 -2.94 -3.58 9.47
C TYR A 224 -2.32 -3.70 10.87
N LYS A 225 -1.86 -2.57 11.45
CA LYS A 225 -1.25 -2.53 12.78
C LYS A 225 -2.25 -2.87 13.87
N GLY A 226 -3.45 -2.28 13.82
CA GLY A 226 -4.51 -2.51 14.79
C GLY A 226 -4.94 -3.98 14.81
N THR A 227 -5.15 -4.54 13.62
CA THR A 227 -5.50 -5.96 13.46
C THR A 227 -4.36 -6.86 13.93
N SER A 228 -3.11 -6.57 13.58
CA SER A 228 -1.95 -7.34 14.06
C SER A 228 -1.83 -7.32 15.59
N CYS A 229 -2.04 -6.17 16.23
CA CYS A 229 -2.02 -6.05 17.68
C CYS A 229 -3.20 -6.81 18.32
N PHE A 230 -4.38 -6.73 17.73
CA PHE A 230 -5.56 -7.46 18.19
C PHE A 230 -5.36 -8.98 18.11
N LEU A 231 -4.84 -9.49 16.99
CA LEU A 231 -4.55 -10.93 16.84
C LEU A 231 -3.48 -11.41 17.82
N ARG A 232 -2.45 -10.60 18.09
CA ARG A 232 -1.44 -10.87 19.13
C ARG A 232 -2.06 -10.91 20.54
N TRP A 233 -3.04 -10.06 20.82
CA TRP A 233 -3.80 -10.07 22.08
C TRP A 233 -4.59 -11.36 22.26
N VAL A 234 -5.32 -11.78 21.23
CA VAL A 234 -6.20 -12.96 21.29
C VAL A 234 -5.39 -14.26 21.35
N ARG A 235 -4.34 -14.39 20.52
CA ARG A 235 -3.56 -15.65 20.43
C ARG A 235 -2.34 -15.70 21.35
N ASN A 236 -1.97 -14.61 22.01
CA ASN A 236 -0.74 -14.51 22.84
C ASN A 236 0.55 -14.98 22.13
N LEU A 237 0.57 -14.94 20.79
CA LEU A 237 1.65 -15.43 19.94
C LEU A 237 1.89 -14.42 18.81
N ASP A 238 3.14 -14.32 18.32
CA ASP A 238 3.46 -13.56 17.11
C ASP A 238 3.69 -14.53 15.95
N ASP A 239 2.63 -14.78 15.19
CA ASP A 239 2.59 -15.73 14.08
C ASP A 239 2.58 -14.99 12.73
N GLU A 240 3.15 -15.59 11.69
CA GLU A 240 3.19 -15.04 10.34
C GLU A 240 1.78 -14.98 9.73
N LEU A 241 0.92 -15.96 10.07
CA LEU A 241 -0.49 -16.01 9.64
C LEU A 241 -1.31 -14.79 10.08
N HIS A 242 -0.90 -14.11 11.16
CA HIS A 242 -1.55 -12.87 11.57
C HIS A 242 -1.39 -11.77 10.52
N ALA A 243 -0.26 -11.75 9.80
CA ALA A 243 -0.01 -10.78 8.74
C ALA A 243 -0.90 -11.02 7.52
N LEU A 244 -1.24 -12.28 7.23
CA LEU A 244 -2.18 -12.62 6.16
C LEU A 244 -3.57 -12.03 6.44
N VAL A 245 -4.12 -12.29 7.64
CA VAL A 245 -5.44 -11.79 8.05
C VAL A 245 -5.44 -10.27 8.16
N ALA A 246 -4.40 -9.69 8.77
CA ALA A 246 -4.25 -8.24 8.90
C ALA A 246 -4.10 -7.55 7.54
N GLY A 247 -3.37 -8.16 6.59
CA GLY A 247 -3.21 -7.64 5.24
C GLY A 247 -4.52 -7.69 4.45
N CYS A 248 -5.30 -8.76 4.58
CA CYS A 248 -6.62 -8.87 3.95
C CYS A 248 -7.58 -7.79 4.45
N LEU A 249 -7.66 -7.59 5.78
CA LEU A 249 -8.50 -6.55 6.39
C LEU A 249 -8.01 -5.14 6.06
N ALA A 250 -6.70 -4.92 6.04
CA ALA A 250 -6.11 -3.66 5.61
C ALA A 250 -6.46 -3.35 4.15
N GLY A 251 -6.57 -4.38 3.30
CA GLY A 251 -6.97 -4.26 1.90
C GLY A 251 -8.29 -3.51 1.66
N ILE A 252 -9.21 -3.54 2.63
CA ILE A 252 -10.49 -2.83 2.56
C ILE A 252 -10.28 -1.30 2.42
N SER A 253 -9.13 -0.77 2.83
CA SER A 253 -8.76 0.64 2.63
C SER A 253 -8.82 1.07 1.17
N MET A 254 -8.67 0.15 0.20
CA MET A 254 -8.76 0.43 -1.24
C MET A 254 -10.12 1.00 -1.65
N MET A 255 -11.14 0.87 -0.80
CA MET A 255 -12.42 1.56 -0.98
C MET A 255 -12.29 3.09 -1.02
N PHE A 256 -11.28 3.67 -0.34
CA PHE A 256 -11.03 5.11 -0.35
C PHE A 256 -10.36 5.59 -1.65
N TYR A 257 -9.56 4.74 -2.29
CA TYR A 257 -8.85 5.05 -3.53
C TYR A 257 -8.96 3.88 -4.52
N LYS A 258 -10.12 3.83 -5.20
CA LYS A 258 -10.44 2.79 -6.18
C LYS A 258 -9.62 2.99 -7.45
N SER A 259 -8.68 2.07 -7.70
CA SER A 259 -7.82 2.08 -8.88
C SER A 259 -7.48 0.65 -9.32
N THR A 260 -8.13 0.21 -10.39
CA THR A 260 -7.84 -1.07 -11.06
C THR A 260 -6.36 -1.22 -11.42
N THR A 261 -5.75 -0.15 -11.94
CA THR A 261 -4.35 -0.15 -12.38
C THR A 261 -3.38 -0.45 -11.24
N ILE A 262 -3.59 0.12 -10.05
CA ILE A 262 -2.73 -0.13 -8.90
C ILE A 262 -2.90 -1.57 -8.41
N SER A 263 -4.15 -2.06 -8.29
CA SER A 263 -4.40 -3.45 -7.88
C SER A 263 -3.73 -4.44 -8.83
N MET A 264 -3.94 -4.28 -10.15
CA MET A 264 -3.32 -5.15 -11.17
C MET A 264 -1.80 -5.07 -11.15
N TYR A 265 -1.23 -3.87 -11.02
CA TYR A 265 0.22 -3.69 -10.94
C TYR A 265 0.82 -4.41 -9.73
N LEU A 266 0.17 -4.30 -8.57
CA LEU A 266 0.62 -4.97 -7.35
C LEU A 266 0.54 -6.50 -7.46
N VAL A 267 -0.45 -7.04 -8.17
CA VAL A 267 -0.55 -8.48 -8.43
C VAL A 267 0.59 -8.93 -9.31
N SER A 268 0.82 -8.23 -10.42
CA SER A 268 1.93 -8.55 -11.32
C SER A 268 3.28 -8.45 -10.60
N LYS A 269 3.41 -7.50 -9.66
CA LYS A 269 4.59 -7.36 -8.80
C LYS A 269 4.72 -8.41 -7.69
N LEU A 270 3.63 -9.10 -7.35
CA LEU A 270 3.64 -10.22 -6.42
C LEU A 270 4.04 -11.52 -7.12
N VAL A 271 3.68 -11.63 -8.41
CA VAL A 271 3.98 -12.80 -9.26
C VAL A 271 5.43 -12.77 -9.77
N GLU A 272 6.01 -11.58 -9.94
CA GLU A 272 7.44 -11.37 -10.26
C GLU A 272 8.37 -11.72 -9.09
#